data_AF-A0A842QB29-F1
#
_entry.id   AF-A0A842QB29-F1
#
_cell.length_a   1.000
_cell.length_b   1.000
_cell.length_c   1.000
_cell.angle_alpha   90.00
_cell.angle_beta   90.00
_cell.angle_gamma   90.00
#
_symmetry.space_group_name_H-M   'P 1'
#
loop_
_entity.id
_entity.type
_entity.pdbx_description
1 polymer ?
#
loop_
_entity_poly.entity_id
_entity_poly.type
_entity_poly.pdbx_seq_one_letter_code
_entity_poly.pdbx_strand_id
1 'polypeptide(L)'
;MSHEENRNMENLDIASREHDLVKLDPDRRIWGYEGCGIMWNFYLVKDEARNRADDRDLIEVTLKEGYELDSTRRKQMGLKRISIEDFQRILLDDREPSET
;
A
#
# COMPACT_ATOMS: atom_id res chain seq x y z
N MET A 1 -59.87 -4.24 -14.80
CA MET A 1 -59.16 -4.00 -16.07
C MET A 1 -57.99 -3.10 -15.72
N SER A 2 -56.88 -3.59 -15.18
CA SER A 2 -55.93 -4.63 -15.63
C SER A 2 -54.85 -4.06 -16.54
N HIS A 3 -53.62 -4.52 -16.28
CA HIS A 3 -52.31 -4.17 -16.85
C HIS A 3 -51.57 -3.08 -16.06
N GLU A 4 -50.76 -3.39 -15.04
CA GLU A 4 -49.60 -4.29 -15.01
C GLU A 4 -48.49 -3.80 -15.94
N GLU A 5 -47.54 -3.04 -15.39
CA GLU A 5 -46.16 -2.98 -15.89
C GLU A 5 -45.19 -2.73 -14.71
N ASN A 6 -44.75 -3.85 -14.13
CA ASN A 6 -43.40 -4.17 -13.65
C ASN A 6 -42.46 -2.99 -13.33
N ARG A 7 -42.11 -2.75 -12.06
CA ARG A 7 -40.96 -3.38 -11.37
C ARG A 7 -39.78 -3.69 -12.30
N ASN A 8 -38.85 -2.74 -12.40
CA ASN A 8 -37.39 -2.95 -12.33
C ASN A 8 -36.70 -1.72 -12.91
N MET A 9 -36.05 -0.93 -12.08
CA MET A 9 -34.78 -0.33 -12.47
C MET A 9 -33.97 -0.12 -11.20
N GLU A 10 -33.07 -1.08 -11.02
CA GLU A 10 -31.77 -0.88 -10.40
C GLU A 10 -31.84 -0.45 -8.94
N ASN A 11 -31.94 -1.48 -8.08
CA ASN A 11 -30.90 -1.61 -7.07
C ASN A 11 -29.57 -1.34 -7.79
N LEU A 12 -29.07 -0.11 -7.70
CA LEU A 12 -27.63 0.06 -7.64
C LEU A 12 -27.25 -0.76 -6.42
N ASP A 13 -26.92 -2.02 -6.67
CA ASP A 13 -25.85 -2.70 -5.98
C ASP A 13 -24.78 -1.63 -5.83
N ILE A 14 -24.80 -1.04 -4.63
CA ILE A 14 -23.62 -0.57 -3.96
C ILE A 14 -22.71 -1.75 -4.18
N ALA A 15 -21.90 -1.66 -5.23
CA ALA A 15 -20.72 -2.45 -5.33
C ALA A 15 -20.07 -2.20 -3.97
N SER A 16 -20.22 -3.15 -3.05
CA SER A 16 -19.17 -4.12 -2.76
C SER A 16 -18.09 -4.02 -3.82
N ARG A 17 -17.45 -2.85 -3.86
CA ARG A 17 -16.18 -2.61 -4.50
C ARG A 17 -15.28 -3.24 -3.46
N GLU A 18 -15.33 -4.56 -3.46
CA GLU A 18 -14.30 -5.40 -2.92
C GLU A 18 -13.05 -4.71 -3.43
N HIS A 19 -12.33 -4.06 -2.51
CA HIS A 19 -10.95 -3.71 -2.77
C HIS A 19 -10.31 -5.06 -3.02
N ASP A 20 -10.35 -5.50 -4.28
CA ASP A 20 -9.51 -6.54 -4.82
C ASP A 20 -8.12 -5.99 -4.59
N LEU A 21 -7.60 -6.26 -3.39
CA LEU A 21 -6.32 -5.77 -2.92
C LEU A 21 -5.36 -6.25 -3.99
N VAL A 22 -4.86 -5.33 -4.80
CA VAL A 22 -3.90 -5.63 -5.85
C VAL A 22 -2.73 -6.30 -5.16
N LYS A 23 -2.70 -7.64 -5.20
CA LYS A 23 -1.65 -8.41 -4.56
C LYS A 23 -0.40 -8.19 -5.37
N LEU A 24 0.54 -7.48 -4.76
CA LEU A 24 1.85 -7.30 -5.34
C LEU A 24 2.63 -8.61 -5.26
N ASP A 25 3.36 -8.90 -6.33
CA ASP A 25 4.26 -10.04 -6.39
C ASP A 25 5.31 -9.93 -5.27
N PRO A 26 5.55 -10.99 -4.47
CA PRO A 26 6.47 -10.94 -3.34
C PRO A 26 7.93 -10.71 -3.74
N ASP A 27 8.30 -11.07 -4.97
CA ASP A 27 9.62 -10.86 -5.57
C ASP A 27 9.70 -9.51 -6.32
N ARG A 28 8.62 -8.72 -6.33
CA ARG A 28 8.61 -7.37 -6.87
C ARG A 28 9.64 -6.52 -6.14
N ARG A 29 10.46 -5.82 -6.93
CA ARG A 29 11.42 -4.84 -6.42
C ARG A 29 10.73 -3.57 -5.92
N ILE A 30 11.13 -3.15 -4.73
CA ILE A 30 10.74 -1.90 -4.08
C ILE A 30 11.99 -1.17 -3.61
N TRP A 31 11.88 0.14 -3.43
CA TRP A 31 12.98 0.98 -3.00
C TRP A 31 12.66 1.57 -1.65
N GLY A 32 13.62 1.53 -0.74
CA GLY A 32 13.41 2.08 0.60
C GLY A 32 14.59 2.88 1.11
N TYR A 33 14.33 3.69 2.13
CA TYR A 33 15.35 4.35 2.92
C TYR A 33 14.92 4.38 4.40
N GLU A 34 15.90 4.42 5.29
CA GLU A 34 15.61 4.59 6.72
C GLU A 34 15.32 6.06 7.02
N GLY A 35 14.07 6.39 7.40
CA GLY A 35 13.75 7.73 7.88
C GLY A 35 14.45 8.01 9.22
N CYS A 36 14.81 9.26 9.49
CA CYS A 36 15.53 9.65 10.72
C CYS A 36 14.80 9.19 12.01
N GLY A 37 15.18 8.02 12.54
CA GLY A 37 14.77 7.52 13.85
C GLY A 37 13.35 6.93 13.94
N ILE A 38 12.63 6.75 12.83
CA ILE A 38 11.18 6.42 12.91
C ILE A 38 10.83 5.09 12.24
N MET A 39 10.96 4.92 10.93
CA MET A 39 10.66 3.65 10.23
C MET A 39 11.37 3.60 8.87
N TRP A 40 11.38 2.42 8.25
CA TRP A 40 11.67 2.31 6.82
C TRP A 40 10.52 2.95 6.03
N ASN A 41 10.86 3.79 5.06
CA ASN A 41 9.93 4.27 4.06
C ASN A 41 10.22 3.52 2.77
N PHE A 42 9.19 2.90 2.19
CA PHE A 42 9.32 2.11 0.97
C PHE A 42 8.40 2.66 -0.12
N TYR A 43 8.83 2.52 -1.37
CA TYR A 43 8.15 3.02 -2.56
C TYR A 43 8.22 2.00 -3.69
N LEU A 44 7.19 2.01 -4.53
CA LEU A 44 7.11 1.20 -5.75
C LEU A 44 7.85 1.82 -6.94
N VAL A 45 8.31 3.07 -6.80
CA VAL A 45 8.98 3.83 -7.86
C VAL A 45 10.29 4.39 -7.29
N LYS A 46 11.40 4.09 -7.96
CA LYS A 46 12.74 4.51 -7.52
C LYS A 46 12.88 6.03 -7.44
N ASP A 47 12.33 6.75 -8.42
CA ASP A 47 12.43 8.21 -8.47
C ASP A 47 11.67 8.87 -7.31
N GLU A 48 10.51 8.34 -6.92
CA GLU A 48 9.78 8.79 -5.73
C GLU A 48 10.61 8.58 -4.46
N ALA A 49 11.18 7.38 -4.30
CA ALA A 49 12.06 7.09 -3.17
C ALA A 49 13.26 8.05 -3.13
N ARG A 50 13.89 8.31 -4.28
CA ARG A 50 15.04 9.23 -4.43
C ARG A 50 14.67 10.66 -4.04
N ASN A 51 13.53 11.15 -4.51
CA ASN A 51 13.04 12.50 -4.22
C ASN A 51 12.71 12.69 -2.75
N ARG A 52 12.31 11.62 -2.05
CA ARG A 52 11.94 11.64 -0.62
C ARG A 52 13.10 11.32 0.33
N ALA A 53 14.19 10.74 -0.18
CA ALA A 53 15.27 10.26 0.67
C ALA A 53 16.07 11.39 1.36
N ASP A 54 15.99 12.65 0.91
CA ASP A 54 16.75 13.79 1.44
C ASP A 54 18.24 13.45 1.68
N ASP A 55 18.95 13.10 0.61
CA ASP A 55 20.36 12.64 0.59
C ASP A 55 20.67 11.28 1.25
N ARG A 56 19.67 10.56 1.76
CA ARG A 56 19.88 9.21 2.31
C ARG A 56 20.14 8.16 1.24
N ASP A 57 20.85 7.11 1.63
CA ASP A 57 21.07 5.94 0.78
C ASP A 57 19.76 5.18 0.54
N LEU A 58 19.52 4.84 -0.73
CA LEU A 58 18.43 3.98 -1.13
C LEU A 58 18.89 2.53 -1.12
N ILE A 59 18.05 1.65 -0.58
CA ILE A 59 18.15 0.21 -0.77
C ILE A 59 17.15 -0.25 -1.83
N GLU A 60 17.52 -1.28 -2.57
CA GLU A 60 16.63 -2.01 -3.47
C GLU A 60 16.46 -3.40 -2.89
N VAL A 61 15.21 -3.77 -2.60
CA VAL A 61 14.86 -5.05 -1.99
C VAL A 61 13.59 -5.60 -2.63
N THR A 62 13.34 -6.89 -2.44
CA THR A 62 12.03 -7.47 -2.77
C THR A 62 10.97 -6.99 -1.78
N LEU A 63 9.70 -7.09 -2.18
CA LEU A 63 8.57 -6.74 -1.32
C LEU A 63 8.56 -7.57 -0.03
N LYS A 64 8.90 -8.85 -0.13
CA LYS A 64 9.06 -9.73 1.03
C LYS A 64 10.16 -9.24 1.97
N GLU A 65 11.33 -8.92 1.45
CA GLU A 65 12.45 -8.41 2.26
C GLU A 65 12.13 -7.07 2.91
N GLY A 66 11.49 -6.14 2.18
CA GLY A 66 11.06 -4.86 2.75
C GLY A 66 10.04 -5.01 3.88
N TYR A 67 9.10 -5.95 3.73
CA TYR A 67 8.16 -6.31 4.80
C TYR A 67 8.87 -6.91 6.03
N GLU A 68 9.89 -7.74 5.83
CA GLU A 68 10.70 -8.29 6.93
C GLU A 68 11.53 -7.20 7.64
N LEU A 69 12.07 -6.23 6.89
CA LEU A 69 12.76 -5.06 7.43
C LEU A 69 11.83 -4.18 8.28
N ASP A 70 10.66 -3.83 7.77
CA ASP A 70 9.63 -3.07 8.51
C ASP A 70 9.18 -3.84 9.76
N SER A 71 8.87 -5.13 9.63
CA SER A 71 8.47 -5.99 10.75
C SER A 71 9.54 -6.04 11.85
N THR A 72 10.81 -6.17 11.45
CA THR A 72 11.94 -6.18 12.39
C THR A 72 12.07 -4.83 13.10
N ARG A 73 11.94 -3.72 12.37
CA ARG A 73 12.04 -2.37 12.93
C ARG A 73 10.90 -2.09 13.91
N ARG A 74 9.67 -2.42 13.55
CA ARG A 74 8.49 -2.34 14.44
C ARG A 74 8.72 -3.11 15.73
N LYS A 75 9.23 -4.34 15.64
CA LYS A 75 9.56 -5.16 16.82
C LYS A 75 10.61 -4.49 17.72
N GLN A 76 11.67 -3.92 17.14
CA GLN A 76 12.71 -3.19 17.90
C GLN A 76 12.15 -1.97 18.64
N MET A 77 11.11 -1.34 18.10
CA MET A 77 10.43 -0.19 18.68
C MET A 77 9.28 -0.57 19.62
N GLY A 78 9.01 -1.87 19.84
CA GLY A 78 7.87 -2.34 20.63
C GLY A 78 6.51 -2.17 19.96
N LEU A 79 6.48 -1.91 18.64
CA LEU A 79 5.26 -1.80 17.85
C LEU A 79 4.78 -3.18 17.39
N LYS A 80 3.45 -3.28 17.18
CA LYS A 80 2.86 -4.50 16.61
C LYS A 80 3.29 -4.66 15.15
N ARG A 81 3.58 -5.90 14.78
CA ARG A 81 3.73 -6.32 13.38
C ARG A 81 2.42 -6.10 12.64
N ILE A 82 2.49 -5.59 11.41
CA ILE A 82 1.35 -5.48 10.49
C ILE A 82 1.31 -6.69 9.56
N SER A 83 0.16 -6.94 8.91
CA SER A 83 0.09 -7.98 7.89
C SER A 83 0.87 -7.58 6.63
N ILE A 84 1.21 -8.55 5.78
CA ILE A 84 1.82 -8.24 4.48
C ILE A 84 0.82 -7.50 3.59
N GLU A 85 -0.49 -7.78 3.71
CA GLU A 85 -1.52 -7.03 2.99
C GLU A 85 -1.55 -5.56 3.42
N ASP A 86 -1.47 -5.26 4.72
CA ASP A 86 -1.42 -3.88 5.21
C ASP A 86 -0.15 -3.15 4.76
N PHE A 87 0.99 -3.86 4.73
CA PHE A 87 2.23 -3.32 4.19
C PHE A 87 2.10 -2.98 2.70
N GLN A 88 1.50 -3.87 1.91
CA GLN A 88 1.20 -3.61 0.49
C GLN A 88 0.23 -2.45 0.31
N ARG A 89 -0.78 -2.32 1.19
CA ARG A 89 -1.69 -1.19 1.17
C ARG A 89 -0.95 0.12 1.38
N ILE A 90 -0.09 0.21 2.39
CA ILE A 90 0.72 1.42 2.65
C ILE A 90 1.55 1.79 1.41
N LEU A 91 2.19 0.81 0.76
CA LEU A 91 2.95 1.02 -0.48
C LEU A 91 2.11 1.53 -1.66
N LEU A 92 0.83 1.17 -1.69
CA LEU A 92 -0.11 1.56 -2.75
C LEU A 92 -0.81 2.89 -2.45
N ASP A 93 -1.03 3.20 -1.16
CA ASP A 93 -1.72 4.40 -0.67
C ASP A 93 -0.81 5.65 -0.75
N ASP A 94 0.51 5.49 -0.63
CA ASP A 94 1.51 6.57 -0.81
C ASP A 94 1.51 7.17 -2.25
N ARG A 95 0.63 6.68 -3.14
CA ARG A 95 0.38 7.19 -4.50
C ARG A 95 -0.55 8.40 -4.59
N GLU A 96 -1.15 8.88 -3.50
CA GLU A 96 -1.92 10.13 -3.56
C GLU A 96 -1.05 11.32 -3.16
N PRO A 97 -0.48 12.09 -4.11
CA PRO A 97 -0.18 13.48 -3.82
C PRO A 97 -1.53 14.14 -3.53
N SER A 98 -1.76 14.53 -2.29
CA SER A 98 -2.83 15.46 -1.96
C SER A 98 -2.51 16.77 -2.70
N GLU A 99 -3.08 16.96 -3.89
CA GLU A 99 -3.07 18.24 -4.59
C GLU A 99 -3.66 19.28 -3.62
N THR A 100 -2.82 20.20 -3.15
CA THR A 100 -3.24 21.41 -2.43
C THR A 100 -2.79 22.62 -3.23
#